data_AF-A0A920U9Z6-F1
#
_entry.id   AF-A0A920U9Z6-F1
#
_cell.length_a   1.000
_cell.length_b   1.000
_cell.length_c   1.000
_cell.angle_alpha   90.00
_cell.angle_beta   90.00
_cell.angle_gamma   90.00
#
_symmetry.space_group_name_H-M   'P 1'
#
loop_
_entity.id
_entity.type
_entity.pdbx_description
1 polymer ?
#
loop_
_entity_poly.entity_id
_entity_poly.type
_entity_poly.pdbx_seq_one_letter_code
_entity_poly.pdbx_strand_id
1 'polypeptide(L)' 'MKLDGERVVAAQPVMGFMHRGYEKLAEVRTYPQVTTLVNRIDWLGSFANEVPSSWLPRAHGRRGPASGSVDPYGPV' A
#
# COMPACT_ATOMS: atom_id res chain seq x y z
N MET A 1 19.13 18.39 12.81
CA MET A 1 20.05 17.44 13.48
C MET A 1 20.98 18.25 14.37
N LYS A 2 21.28 17.78 15.58
CA LYS A 2 22.19 18.40 16.56
C LYS A 2 23.39 17.48 16.73
N LEU A 3 24.58 18.07 16.63
CA LEU A 3 25.87 17.38 16.66
C LEU A 3 26.70 17.88 17.84
N ASP A 4 27.53 16.99 18.38
CA ASP A 4 28.64 17.29 19.29
C ASP A 4 29.91 16.69 18.67
N GLY A 5 30.68 17.55 17.98
CA GLY A 5 31.76 17.11 17.09
C GLY A 5 31.26 16.17 16.00
N GLU A 6 31.80 14.95 15.97
CA GLU A 6 31.40 13.88 15.03
C GLU A 6 30.21 13.05 15.54
N ARG A 7 29.79 13.23 16.81
CA ARG A 7 28.72 12.44 17.42
C ARG A 7 27.36 13.10 17.21
N VAL A 8 26.39 12.33 16.73
CA VAL A 8 25.00 12.78 16.63
C VAL A 8 24.35 12.77 18.02
N VAL A 9 23.92 13.94 18.51
CA VAL A 9 23.28 14.09 19.83
C VAL A 9 21.76 14.03 19.70
N ALA A 10 21.19 14.57 18.62
CA ALA A 10 19.76 14.46 18.34
C ALA A 10 19.46 14.64 16.85
N ALA A 11 18.44 13.96 16.34
CA ALA A 11 17.86 14.23 15.03
C ALA A 11 16.36 14.39 15.19
N GLN A 12 15.80 15.49 14.67
CA GLN A 12 14.36 15.70 14.60
C GLN A 12 13.95 15.53 13.14
N PRO A 13 13.45 14.35 12.74
CA PRO A 13 13.01 14.13 11.37
C PRO A 13 11.71 14.91 11.14
N VAL A 14 11.67 15.67 10.06
CA VAL A 14 10.44 16.34 9.60
C VAL A 14 9.77 15.42 8.59
N MET A 15 8.67 14.79 9.02
CA MET A 15 7.89 13.87 8.20
C MET A 15 6.78 14.60 7.45
N GLY A 16 6.27 13.99 6.37
CA GLY A 16 5.06 14.45 5.68
C GLY A 16 5.27 15.19 4.36
N PHE A 17 6.50 15.47 3.93
CA PHE A 17 6.76 16.10 2.62
C PHE A 17 6.23 15.30 1.42
N MET A 18 6.10 13.98 1.57
CA MET A 18 5.53 13.09 0.55
C MET A 18 4.14 12.56 0.93
N HIS A 19 3.45 13.20 1.88
CA HIS A 19 2.10 12.79 2.24
C HIS A 19 1.12 13.08 1.09
N ARG A 20 0.51 12.04 0.53
CA ARG A 20 -0.42 12.12 -0.62
C ARG A 20 -1.88 11.81 -0.26
N GLY A 21 -2.21 11.73 1.03
CA GLY A 21 -3.59 11.49 1.47
C GLY A 21 -4.15 10.13 1.02
N TYR A 22 -3.31 9.09 1.00
CA TYR A 22 -3.69 7.75 0.53
C TYR A 22 -4.93 7.19 1.22
N GLU A 23 -5.09 7.46 2.52
CA GLU A 23 -6.26 7.08 3.32
C GLU A 23 -7.54 7.71 2.78
N LYS A 24 -7.51 9.01 2.47
CA LYS A 24 -8.66 9.73 1.90
C LYS A 24 -9.00 9.24 0.50
N LEU A 25 -7.99 8.94 -0.30
CA LEU A 25 -8.17 8.40 -1.64
C LEU A 25 -8.80 7.00 -1.61
N ALA A 26 -8.51 6.19 -0.60
CA ALA A 26 -9.08 4.85 -0.45
C ALA A 26 -10.60 4.87 -0.17
N GLU A 27 -11.14 5.93 0.45
CA GLU A 27 -12.58 6.05 0.76
C GLU A 27 -13.48 6.02 -0.49
N VAL A 28 -13.00 6.56 -1.61
CA VAL A 28 -13.80 6.72 -2.85
C VAL A 28 -13.48 5.66 -3.91
N ARG A 29 -12.58 4.72 -3.61
CA ARG A 29 -12.05 3.74 -4.57
C ARG A 29 -12.51 2.32 -4.25
N THR A 30 -12.67 1.51 -5.28
CA THR A 30 -12.99 0.08 -5.13
C THR A 30 -11.73 -0.72 -4.77
N TYR A 31 -11.89 -1.90 -4.14
CA TYR A 31 -10.76 -2.73 -3.68
C TYR A 31 -9.66 -2.97 -4.74
N PRO A 32 -9.97 -3.29 -6.02
CA PRO A 32 -8.92 -3.46 -7.04
C PRO A 32 -8.16 -2.16 -7.35
N GLN A 33 -8.84 -1.01 -7.29
CA GLN A 33 -8.22 0.30 -7.50
C GLN A 33 -7.32 0.67 -6.33
N VAL A 34 -7.67 0.27 -5.11
CA VAL A 34 -6.86 0.50 -3.90
C VAL A 34 -5.56 -0.30 -3.93
N THR A 35 -5.54 -1.52 -4.49
CA THR A 35 -4.30 -2.32 -4.61
C THR A 35 -3.20 -1.57 -5.38
N THR A 36 -3.54 -0.93 -6.50
CA THR A 36 -2.55 -0.13 -7.27
C THR A 36 -2.04 1.10 -6.51
N LEU A 37 -2.87 1.64 -5.60
CA LEU A 37 -2.53 2.77 -4.76
C LEU A 37 -1.57 2.37 -3.63
N VAL A 38 -1.82 1.20 -3.03
CA VAL A 38 -1.04 0.61 -1.94
C VAL A 38 0.37 0.22 -2.40
N ASN A 39 0.54 -0.23 -3.65
CA ASN A 39 1.86 -0.48 -4.26
C ASN A 39 2.73 0.79 -4.39
N ARG A 40 2.15 1.98 -4.24
CA ARG A 40 2.86 3.26 -4.35
C ARG A 40 3.24 3.86 -2.99
N ILE A 41 2.94 3.16 -1.89
CA ILE A 41 3.30 3.54 -0.52
C ILE A 41 4.76 3.19 -0.24
N ASP A 42 5.18 1.98 -0.61
CA ASP A 42 6.59 1.60 -0.63
C ASP A 42 7.00 1.20 -2.06
N TRP A 43 7.96 1.96 -2.60
CA TRP A 43 8.44 1.81 -3.96
C TRP A 43 9.40 0.64 -4.14
N LEU A 44 10.02 0.14 -3.07
CA LEU A 44 11.01 -0.94 -3.15
C LEU A 44 10.38 -2.32 -2.98
N GLY A 45 9.40 -2.45 -2.10
CA GLY A 45 8.71 -3.70 -1.76
C GLY A 45 7.27 -3.76 -2.27
N SER A 46 7.04 -3.44 -3.56
CA SER A 46 5.67 -3.40 -4.13
C SER A 46 4.86 -4.68 -3.87
N PHE A 47 5.48 -5.86 -3.97
CA PHE A 47 4.79 -7.13 -3.73
C PHE A 47 4.37 -7.34 -2.26
N ALA A 48 5.17 -6.84 -1.31
CA ALA A 48 4.83 -6.93 0.11
C ALA A 48 3.58 -6.10 0.47
N ASN A 49 3.29 -5.06 -0.32
CA ASN A 49 2.11 -4.21 -0.15
C ASN A 49 0.85 -4.82 -0.79
N GLU A 50 0.98 -5.64 -1.83
CA GLU A 50 -0.17 -6.31 -2.46
C GLU A 50 -0.80 -7.39 -1.58
N VAL A 51 0.03 -8.18 -0.89
CA VAL A 51 -0.42 -9.34 -0.12
C VAL A 51 -1.49 -8.93 0.92
N PRO A 52 -1.28 -7.92 1.79
CA PRO A 52 -2.31 -7.46 2.73
C PRO A 52 -3.58 -6.95 2.03
N SER A 53 -3.45 -6.22 0.90
CA SER A 53 -4.59 -5.66 0.18
C SER A 53 -5.49 -6.74 -0.44
N SER A 54 -4.90 -7.84 -0.90
CA SER A 54 -5.61 -9.00 -1.46
C SER A 54 -6.35 -9.82 -0.39
N TRP A 55 -5.85 -9.79 0.85
CA TRP A 55 -6.52 -10.43 1.99
C TRP A 55 -7.66 -9.58 2.59
N LEU A 56 -7.70 -8.27 2.34
CA LEU A 56 -8.69 -7.35 2.91
C LEU A 56 -10.15 -7.76 2.65
N PRO A 57 -10.54 -8.16 1.42
CA PRO A 57 -11.90 -8.66 1.15
C PRO A 57 -12.24 -9.90 1.97
N ARG A 58 -11.25 -10.81 2.16
CA ARG A 58 -11.43 -12.05 2.94
C ARG A 58 -11.66 -11.74 4.41
N ALA A 59 -10.98 -10.72 4.96
CA ALA A 59 -11.19 -10.25 6.32
C ALA A 59 -12.59 -9.62 6.53
N HIS A 60 -13.16 -9.00 5.50
CA HIS A 60 -14.52 -8.43 5.52
C HIS A 60 -15.62 -9.46 5.20
N GLY A 61 -15.32 -10.76 5.28
CA GLY A 61 -16.28 -11.84 4.99
C GLY A 61 -16.67 -11.96 3.51
N ARG A 62 -16.05 -11.17 2.61
CA ARG A 62 -16.23 -11.31 1.16
C ARG A 62 -15.29 -12.42 0.70
N ARG A 63 -15.85 -13.61 0.49
CA ARG A 63 -15.12 -14.70 -0.17
C ARG A 63 -14.64 -14.17 -1.53
N GLY A 64 -13.32 -14.06 -1.67
CA GLY A 64 -12.72 -13.94 -3.00
C GLY A 64 -13.16 -15.12 -3.86
N PRO A 65 -13.16 -14.99 -5.20
CA PRO A 65 -13.41 -16.14 -6.06
C PRO A 65 -12.50 -17.27 -5.62
N ALA A 66 -13.10 -18.42 -5.31
CA ALA A 66 -12.37 -19.64 -5.01
C ALA A 66 -11.36 -19.86 -6.12
N SER A 67 -10.14 -20.27 -5.77
CA SER A 67 -9.06 -20.64 -6.69
C SER A 67 -9.61 -21.33 -7.93
N GLY A 68 -9.76 -20.56 -9.01
CA GLY A 68 -10.39 -20.95 -10.25
C GLY A 68 -9.94 -19.94 -11.28
N SER A 69 -8.95 -20.35 -12.08
CA SER A 69 -8.50 -19.73 -13.33
C SER A 69 -9.14 -18.38 -13.66
N VAL A 70 -8.50 -17.29 -13.26
CA VAL A 70 -8.74 -16.00 -13.89
C VAL A 70 -8.01 -16.06 -15.22
N ASP A 71 -8.73 -16.42 -16.27
CA ASP A 71 -8.26 -16.29 -17.65
C ASP A 71 -8.02 -14.79 -17.93
N PRO A 72 -6.78 -14.35 -18.21
CA PRO A 72 -6.52 -12.95 -18.53
C PRO A 72 -7.04 -12.54 -19.91
N TYR A 73 -7.58 -13.46 -20.72
CA TYR A 73 -8.17 -13.20 -22.03
C TYR A 73 -9.55 -13.86 -22.14
N GLY A 74 -10.58 -13.21 -21.59
CA GLY A 74 -11.98 -13.62 -21.81
C GLY A 74 -12.37 -13.65 -23.30
N PRO A 75 -13.42 -14.39 -23.69
CA PRO A 75 -13.72 -14.67 -25.09
C PRO A 75 -14.25 -13.42 -25.80
N VAL A 76 -14.02 -13.38 -27.12
CA VAL A 76 -14.59 -12.41 -28.07
C VAL A 76 -16.10 -12.23 -27.93
#